data_AF-A0AAU1R778-F1
#
_entry.id   AF-A0AAU1R778-F1
#
_cell.length_a   1.000
_cell.length_b   1.000
_cell.length_c   1.000
_cell.angle_alpha   90.00
_cell.angle_beta   90.00
_cell.angle_gamma   90.00
#
_symmetry.space_group_name_H-M   'P 1'
#
loop_
_entity.id
_entity.type
_entity.pdbx_description
1 polymer ?
#
loop_
_entity_poly.entity_id
_entity_poly.type
_entity_poly.pdbx_seq_one_letter_code
_entity_poly.pdbx_strand_id
1 'polypeptide(L)'
;MVEELVAEAFTSATTAELNGLLPEAGTERENGCPLHILQRFFTLTSGTEFDNISKLWLNARNLSRYRPVLHDQVVNQELRWCGRIEEIITQGVREQAFQCSDPWAAAVRILAVIDGISAYINTSADHRMAPLTDLARTIAEAELRLPSGTLRSS
;
A
#
# COMPACT_ATOMS: atom_id res chain seq x y z
N MET A 1 -27.74 -4.50 9.86
CA MET A 1 -28.02 -3.05 9.98
C MET A 1 -27.15 -2.25 9.01
N VAL A 2 -27.42 -0.96 8.78
CA VAL A 2 -26.62 -0.10 7.87
C VAL A 2 -25.12 -0.09 8.22
N GLU A 3 -24.76 -0.21 9.49
CA GLU A 3 -23.35 -0.24 9.93
C GLU A 3 -22.57 -1.45 9.43
N GLU A 4 -23.19 -2.63 9.42
CA GLU A 4 -22.59 -3.86 8.89
C GLU A 4 -22.38 -3.74 7.38
N LEU A 5 -23.37 -3.20 6.66
CA LEU A 5 -23.26 -3.00 5.21
C LEU A 5 -22.13 -2.03 4.84
N VAL A 6 -21.92 -0.97 5.62
CA VAL A 6 -20.80 -0.04 5.40
C VAL A 6 -19.46 -0.74 5.64
N ALA A 7 -19.36 -1.54 6.70
CA ALA A 7 -18.14 -2.30 7.00
C ALA A 7 -17.84 -3.36 5.92
N GLU A 8 -18.86 -4.08 5.46
CA GLU A 8 -18.75 -5.05 4.36
C GLU A 8 -18.34 -4.38 3.04
N ALA A 9 -18.95 -3.25 2.68
CA ALA A 9 -18.61 -2.52 1.47
C ALA A 9 -17.16 -2.01 1.51
N PHE A 10 -16.71 -1.49 2.65
CA PHE A 10 -15.32 -1.09 2.85
C PHE A 10 -14.37 -2.29 2.69
N THR A 11 -14.66 -3.40 3.35
CA THR A 11 -13.84 -4.64 3.26
C THR A 11 -13.78 -5.17 1.83
N SER A 12 -14.91 -5.17 1.11
CA SER A 12 -14.97 -5.61 -0.28
C SER A 12 -14.09 -4.73 -1.19
N ALA A 13 -14.26 -3.41 -1.11
CA ALA A 13 -13.50 -2.47 -1.93
C ALA A 13 -11.99 -2.51 -1.65
N THR A 14 -11.59 -2.55 -0.37
CA THR A 14 -10.17 -2.58 0.01
C THR A 14 -9.49 -3.92 -0.27
N THR A 15 -10.24 -5.02 -0.19
CA THR A 15 -9.74 -6.35 -0.60
C THR A 15 -9.54 -6.43 -2.11
N ALA A 16 -10.50 -5.90 -2.90
CA ALA A 16 -10.37 -5.86 -4.35
C ALA A 16 -9.16 -5.01 -4.78
N GLU A 17 -8.96 -3.85 -4.15
CA GLU A 17 -7.78 -3.02 -4.40
C GLU A 17 -6.49 -3.75 -4.06
N LEU A 18 -6.40 -4.33 -2.86
CA LEU A 18 -5.20 -5.05 -2.42
C LEU A 18 -4.82 -6.15 -3.42
N ASN A 19 -5.79 -6.91 -3.88
CA ASN A 19 -5.56 -7.99 -4.85
C ASN A 19 -5.16 -7.46 -6.24
N GLY A 20 -5.68 -6.31 -6.66
CA GLY A 20 -5.31 -5.68 -7.94
C GLY A 20 -3.90 -5.10 -7.94
N LEU A 21 -3.48 -4.51 -6.81
CA LEU A 21 -2.18 -3.89 -6.64
C LEU A 21 -1.07 -4.91 -6.33
N LEU A 22 -1.36 -5.82 -5.41
CA LEU A 22 -0.42 -6.77 -4.82
C LEU A 22 -1.04 -8.18 -4.85
N PRO A 23 -1.06 -8.84 -6.02
CA PRO A 23 -1.67 -10.16 -6.16
C PRO A 23 -1.02 -11.19 -5.23
N GLU A 24 -1.79 -12.23 -4.86
CA GLU A 24 -1.26 -13.33 -4.05
C GLU A 24 -0.17 -14.09 -4.79
N ALA A 25 0.82 -14.59 -4.06
CA ALA A 25 1.88 -15.40 -4.64
C ALA A 25 1.27 -16.63 -5.36
N GLY A 26 1.56 -16.77 -6.65
CA GLY A 26 1.14 -17.91 -7.46
C GLY A 26 -0.25 -17.80 -8.13
N THR A 27 -0.96 -16.67 -8.02
CA THR A 27 -2.25 -16.49 -8.71
C THR A 27 -2.13 -16.01 -10.16
N GLU A 28 -1.00 -15.40 -10.56
CA GLU A 28 -0.73 -15.00 -11.94
C GLU A 28 0.31 -15.93 -12.58
N ARG A 29 0.09 -16.30 -13.86
CA ARG A 29 1.02 -17.16 -14.63
C ARG A 29 2.36 -16.48 -14.90
N GLU A 30 2.41 -15.16 -14.73
CA GLU A 30 3.63 -14.37 -14.70
C GLU A 30 3.94 -14.06 -13.23
N ASN A 31 4.63 -14.97 -12.55
CA ASN A 31 5.31 -14.64 -11.29
C ASN A 31 6.37 -13.58 -11.59
N GLY A 32 5.96 -12.31 -11.65
CA GLY A 32 6.91 -11.20 -11.74
C GLY A 32 7.86 -11.29 -10.55
N CYS A 33 9.16 -11.18 -10.81
CA CYS A 33 10.17 -11.02 -9.75
C CYS A 33 9.67 -9.98 -8.72
N PRO A 34 9.85 -10.18 -7.40
CA PRO A 34 9.38 -9.27 -6.35
C PRO A 34 9.70 -7.79 -6.61
N LEU A 35 10.84 -7.51 -7.28
CA LEU A 35 11.19 -6.17 -7.74
C LEU A 35 10.17 -5.58 -8.72
N HIS A 36 9.74 -6.35 -9.74
CA HIS A 36 8.73 -5.91 -10.70
C HIS A 36 7.36 -5.70 -10.04
N ILE A 37 7.00 -6.54 -9.06
CA ILE A 37 5.75 -6.35 -8.30
C ILE A 37 5.79 -5.01 -7.56
N LEU A 38 6.90 -4.69 -6.89
CA LEU A 38 7.06 -3.40 -6.21
C LEU A 38 7.08 -2.21 -7.20
N GLN A 39 7.76 -2.34 -8.34
CA GLN A 39 7.75 -1.31 -9.39
C GLN A 39 6.33 -1.02 -9.88
N ARG A 40 5.56 -2.08 -10.19
CA ARG A 40 4.16 -1.99 -10.61
C ARG A 40 3.30 -1.37 -9.51
N PHE A 41 3.45 -1.83 -8.27
CA PHE A 41 2.74 -1.28 -7.11
C PHE A 41 2.91 0.23 -7.03
N PHE A 42 4.14 0.72 -6.95
CA PHE A 42 4.39 2.17 -6.85
C PHE A 42 3.90 2.95 -8.06
N THR A 43 3.87 2.35 -9.25
CA THR A 43 3.31 3.00 -10.45
C THR A 43 1.80 3.12 -10.37
N LEU A 44 1.11 2.08 -9.90
CA LEU A 44 -0.35 2.10 -9.72
C LEU A 44 -0.77 3.04 -8.58
N THR A 45 -0.01 3.07 -7.47
CA THR A 45 -0.32 3.95 -6.33
C THR A 45 0.01 5.43 -6.58
N SER A 46 0.56 5.78 -7.75
CA SER A 46 0.82 7.18 -8.14
C SER A 46 -0.29 7.78 -9.00
N GLY A 47 -1.33 7.01 -9.34
CA GLY A 47 -2.40 7.42 -10.27
C GLY A 47 -3.70 7.89 -9.59
N THR A 48 -4.56 8.56 -10.36
CA THR A 48 -5.85 9.11 -9.88
C THR A 48 -6.86 8.04 -9.44
N GLU A 49 -6.70 6.80 -9.89
CA GLU A 49 -7.54 5.68 -9.44
C GLU A 49 -7.26 5.36 -7.96
N PHE A 50 -5.99 5.35 -7.59
CA PHE A 50 -5.55 5.13 -6.21
C PHE A 50 -5.97 6.27 -5.27
N ASP A 51 -6.13 7.49 -5.79
CA ASP A 51 -6.66 8.63 -5.02
C ASP A 51 -8.08 8.37 -4.49
N ASN A 52 -8.93 7.69 -5.26
CA ASN A 52 -10.29 7.36 -4.82
C ASN A 52 -10.28 6.36 -3.66
N ILE A 53 -9.38 5.38 -3.72
CA ILE A 53 -9.19 4.42 -2.62
C ILE A 53 -8.59 5.12 -1.39
N SER A 54 -7.63 6.02 -1.59
CA SER A 54 -7.07 6.84 -0.51
C SER A 54 -8.16 7.66 0.21
N LYS A 55 -9.11 8.24 -0.53
CA LYS A 55 -10.26 8.95 0.05
C LYS A 55 -11.18 8.02 0.85
N LEU A 56 -11.43 6.80 0.36
CA LEU A 56 -12.20 5.79 1.07
C LEU A 56 -11.54 5.44 2.41
N TRP A 57 -10.21 5.21 2.41
CA TRP A 57 -9.43 4.95 3.63
C TRP A 57 -9.49 6.09 4.64
N LEU A 58 -9.32 7.34 4.20
CA LEU A 58 -9.41 8.52 5.08
C LEU A 58 -10.78 8.60 5.76
N ASN A 59 -11.86 8.37 5.01
CA ASN A 59 -13.20 8.38 5.56
C ASN A 59 -13.42 7.22 6.54
N ALA A 60 -12.98 6.01 6.20
CA ALA A 60 -13.13 4.83 7.04
C ALA A 60 -12.39 4.96 8.37
N ARG A 61 -11.15 5.46 8.35
CA ARG A 61 -10.34 5.75 9.56
C ARG A 61 -10.97 6.81 10.45
N ASN A 62 -11.60 7.83 9.87
CA ASN A 62 -12.33 8.82 10.66
C ASN A 62 -13.59 8.21 11.29
N LEU A 63 -14.38 7.47 10.52
CA LEU A 63 -15.66 6.89 10.97
C LEU A 63 -15.47 5.75 11.98
N SER A 64 -14.41 4.95 11.87
CA SER A 64 -14.13 3.80 12.74
C SER A 64 -14.03 4.19 14.21
N ARG A 65 -13.59 5.42 14.52
CA ARG A 65 -13.54 5.98 15.88
C ARG A 65 -14.88 5.94 16.62
N TYR A 66 -15.99 5.86 15.88
CA TYR A 66 -17.35 5.87 16.42
C TYR A 66 -18.12 4.60 16.10
N ARG A 67 -17.53 3.64 15.39
CA ARG A 67 -18.19 2.44 14.86
C ARG A 67 -17.34 1.20 15.06
N PRO A 68 -17.55 0.43 16.15
CA PRO A 68 -16.72 -0.73 16.50
C PRO A 68 -16.60 -1.78 15.39
N VAL A 69 -17.70 -2.11 14.71
CA VAL A 69 -17.66 -3.10 13.61
C VAL A 69 -16.78 -2.62 12.46
N LEU A 70 -16.86 -1.34 12.10
CA LEU A 70 -16.00 -0.76 11.06
C LEU A 70 -14.55 -0.65 11.53
N HIS A 71 -14.30 -0.34 12.80
CA HIS A 71 -12.96 -0.32 13.39
C HIS A 71 -12.23 -1.65 13.19
N ASP A 72 -12.88 -2.76 13.53
CA ASP A 72 -12.24 -4.06 13.40
C ASP A 72 -11.94 -4.40 11.94
N GLN A 73 -12.82 -4.00 11.01
CA GLN A 73 -12.55 -4.17 9.58
C GLN A 73 -11.41 -3.28 9.07
N VAL A 74 -11.34 -2.02 9.51
CA VAL A 74 -10.23 -1.11 9.17
C VAL A 74 -8.90 -1.69 9.65
N VAL A 75 -8.80 -2.09 10.91
CA VAL A 75 -7.57 -2.68 11.47
C VAL A 75 -7.19 -3.96 10.71
N ASN A 76 -8.15 -4.85 10.44
CA ASN A 76 -7.89 -6.06 9.68
C ASN A 76 -7.37 -5.78 8.27
N GLN A 77 -7.91 -4.77 7.59
CA GLN A 77 -7.45 -4.39 6.26
C GLN A 77 -6.07 -3.73 6.30
N GLU A 78 -5.77 -2.87 7.28
CA GLU A 78 -4.43 -2.27 7.45
C GLU A 78 -3.37 -3.35 7.64
N LEU A 79 -3.64 -4.33 8.50
CA LEU A 79 -2.72 -5.45 8.75
C LEU A 79 -2.56 -6.35 7.51
N ARG A 80 -3.62 -6.56 6.71
CA ARG A 80 -3.53 -7.31 5.45
C ARG A 80 -2.64 -6.62 4.42
N TRP A 81 -2.74 -5.30 4.30
CA TRP A 81 -1.86 -4.52 3.43
C TRP A 81 -0.38 -4.64 3.85
N CYS A 82 -0.09 -4.48 5.15
CA CYS A 82 1.24 -4.71 5.69
C CYS A 82 1.74 -6.13 5.40
N GLY A 83 0.91 -7.15 5.66
CA GLY A 83 1.27 -8.55 5.44
C GLY A 83 1.57 -8.87 3.98
N ARG A 84 0.79 -8.33 3.03
CA ARG A 84 1.03 -8.57 1.60
C ARG A 84 2.35 -7.96 1.13
N ILE A 85 2.70 -6.76 1.61
CA ILE A 85 3.99 -6.14 1.30
C ILE A 85 5.13 -6.90 1.98
N GLU A 86 4.95 -7.33 3.24
CA GLU A 86 5.91 -8.16 3.96
C GLU A 86 6.21 -9.47 3.22
N GLU A 87 5.19 -10.15 2.68
CA GLU A 87 5.34 -11.36 1.89
C GLU A 87 6.21 -11.13 0.65
N ILE A 88 5.97 -10.05 -0.09
CA ILE A 88 6.75 -9.67 -1.28
C ILE A 88 8.20 -9.35 -0.90
N ILE A 89 8.41 -8.59 0.17
CA ILE A 89 9.75 -8.25 0.65
C ILE A 89 10.49 -9.52 1.09
N THR A 90 9.83 -10.39 1.85
CA THR A 90 10.38 -11.67 2.31
C THR A 90 10.77 -12.55 1.12
N GLN A 91 9.92 -12.61 0.09
CA GLN A 91 10.23 -13.37 -1.12
C GLN A 91 11.43 -12.78 -1.87
N GLY A 92 11.50 -11.46 -2.03
CA GLY A 92 12.64 -10.80 -2.68
C GLY A 92 13.96 -10.98 -1.92
N VAL A 93 13.93 -11.03 -0.59
CA VAL A 93 15.11 -11.37 0.22
C VAL A 93 15.54 -12.82 0.01
N ARG A 94 14.58 -13.77 -0.01
CA ARG A 94 14.87 -15.20 -0.29
C ARG A 94 15.45 -15.42 -1.67
N GLU A 95 14.96 -14.69 -2.68
CA GLU A 95 15.42 -14.73 -4.07
C GLU A 95 16.68 -13.87 -4.31
N GLN A 96 17.21 -13.21 -3.28
CA GLN A 96 18.37 -12.31 -3.35
C GLN A 96 18.17 -11.13 -4.32
N ALA A 97 16.93 -10.73 -4.59
CA ALA A 97 16.60 -9.56 -5.40
C ALA A 97 16.96 -8.23 -4.69
N PHE A 98 16.91 -8.23 -3.36
CA PHE A 98 17.27 -7.11 -2.50
C PHE A 98 17.51 -7.57 -1.06
N GLN A 99 17.90 -6.65 -0.16
CA GLN A 99 18.23 -6.96 1.23
C GLN A 99 17.32 -6.21 2.20
N CYS A 100 16.70 -6.92 3.13
CA CYS A 100 15.93 -6.33 4.21
C CYS A 100 16.13 -7.16 5.47
N SER A 101 16.43 -6.53 6.61
CA SER A 101 16.61 -7.22 7.88
C SER A 101 15.30 -7.45 8.64
N ASP A 102 14.30 -6.62 8.38
CA ASP A 102 12.99 -6.66 9.04
C ASP A 102 11.89 -6.33 8.02
N PRO A 103 11.40 -7.34 7.27
CA PRO A 103 10.38 -7.17 6.25
C PRO A 103 9.09 -6.52 6.77
N TRP A 104 8.65 -6.88 7.98
CA TRP A 104 7.46 -6.30 8.60
C TRP A 104 7.65 -4.80 8.85
N ALA A 105 8.76 -4.41 9.50
CA ALA A 105 8.99 -3.01 9.80
C ALA A 105 9.18 -2.16 8.53
N ALA A 106 9.79 -2.72 7.49
CA ALA A 106 9.88 -2.08 6.17
C ALA A 106 8.49 -1.87 5.56
N ALA A 107 7.62 -2.90 5.56
CA ALA A 107 6.25 -2.81 5.04
C ALA A 107 5.44 -1.71 5.77
N VAL A 108 5.51 -1.68 7.11
CA VAL A 108 4.84 -0.65 7.92
C VAL A 108 5.34 0.75 7.59
N ARG A 109 6.66 0.96 7.49
CA ARG A 109 7.23 2.28 7.17
C ARG A 109 6.88 2.74 5.75
N ILE A 110 6.91 1.84 4.77
CA ILE A 110 6.51 2.13 3.39
C ILE A 110 5.05 2.58 3.34
N LEU A 111 4.14 1.84 3.98
CA LEU A 111 2.72 2.20 4.01
C LEU A 111 2.46 3.51 4.77
N ALA A 112 3.15 3.74 5.89
CA ALA A 112 3.02 5.00 6.63
C ALA A 112 3.38 6.22 5.77
N VAL A 113 4.39 6.11 4.90
CA VAL A 113 4.75 7.17 3.96
C VAL A 113 3.69 7.35 2.89
N ILE A 114 3.16 6.27 2.30
CA ILE A 114 2.07 6.34 1.31
C ILE A 114 0.84 7.00 1.93
N ASP A 115 0.42 6.56 3.12
CA ASP A 115 -0.70 7.13 3.87
C ASP A 115 -0.50 8.62 4.18
N GLY A 116 0.72 8.99 4.60
CA GLY A 116 1.07 10.38 4.89
C GLY A 116 0.99 11.29 3.67
N ILE A 117 1.34 10.78 2.48
CA ILE A 117 1.19 11.49 1.21
C ILE A 117 -0.30 11.60 0.85
N SER A 118 -1.02 10.47 0.88
CA SER A 118 -2.43 10.37 0.55
C SER A 118 -3.34 11.21 1.46
N ALA A 119 -2.91 11.55 2.67
CA ALA A 119 -3.65 12.42 3.59
C ALA A 119 -4.00 13.80 3.01
N TYR A 120 -3.22 14.29 2.03
CA TYR A 120 -3.46 15.59 1.40
C TYR A 120 -4.46 15.55 0.25
N ILE A 121 -4.94 14.38 -0.18
CA ILE A 121 -5.72 14.23 -1.42
C ILE A 121 -7.06 14.98 -1.41
N ASN A 122 -7.62 15.22 -0.22
CA ASN A 122 -8.85 16.00 -0.04
C ASN A 122 -8.62 17.51 0.12
N THR A 123 -7.36 17.96 0.19
CA THR A 123 -7.01 19.33 0.58
C THR A 123 -5.87 19.89 -0.26
N SER A 124 -4.64 19.87 0.26
CA SER A 124 -3.51 20.63 -0.28
C SER A 124 -2.60 19.81 -1.20
N ALA A 125 -3.12 18.78 -1.89
CA ALA A 125 -2.31 17.94 -2.78
C ALA A 125 -1.55 18.79 -3.82
N ASP A 126 -2.24 19.69 -4.52
CA ASP A 126 -1.65 20.56 -5.56
C ASP A 126 -0.48 21.44 -5.07
N HIS A 127 -0.39 21.68 -3.76
CA HIS A 127 0.68 22.46 -3.15
C HIS A 127 1.82 21.63 -2.56
N ARG A 128 1.63 20.30 -2.42
CA ARG A 128 2.56 19.41 -1.72
C ARG A 128 3.07 18.25 -2.57
N MET A 129 2.45 17.94 -3.71
CA MET A 129 2.83 16.74 -4.48
C MET A 129 4.24 16.79 -5.06
N ALA A 130 4.72 17.94 -5.55
CA ALA A 130 6.03 18.04 -6.20
C ALA A 130 7.21 17.48 -5.36
N PRO A 131 7.38 17.85 -4.07
CA PRO A 131 8.42 17.25 -3.22
C PRO A 131 8.09 15.82 -2.74
N LEU A 132 6.84 15.35 -2.89
CA LEU A 132 6.38 14.05 -2.39
C LEU A 132 6.33 12.96 -3.47
N THR A 133 6.39 13.32 -4.75
CA THR A 133 6.17 12.41 -5.90
C THR A 133 6.95 11.10 -5.80
N ASP A 134 8.22 11.16 -5.40
CA ASP A 134 9.09 9.98 -5.35
C ASP A 134 9.43 9.53 -3.92
N LEU A 135 8.84 10.16 -2.90
CA LEU A 135 9.23 9.93 -1.51
C LEU A 135 8.99 8.48 -1.07
N ALA A 136 7.85 7.90 -1.44
CA ALA A 136 7.52 6.52 -1.09
C ALA A 136 8.50 5.52 -1.74
N ARG A 137 8.88 5.73 -3.01
CA ARG A 137 9.90 4.90 -3.69
C ARG A 137 11.27 5.08 -3.03
N THR A 138 11.65 6.31 -2.71
CA THR A 138 12.95 6.62 -2.08
C THR A 138 13.10 5.90 -0.73
N ILE A 139 12.05 5.92 0.10
CA ILE A 139 12.05 5.22 1.39
C ILE A 139 12.10 3.71 1.16
N ALA A 140 11.30 3.17 0.24
CA ALA A 140 11.33 1.74 -0.06
C ALA A 140 12.71 1.27 -0.59
N GLU A 141 13.34 2.03 -1.48
CA GLU A 141 14.70 1.73 -1.95
C GLU A 141 15.71 1.69 -0.81
N ALA A 142 15.61 2.64 0.14
CA ALA A 142 16.47 2.66 1.32
C ALA A 142 16.23 1.46 2.24
N GLU A 143 14.97 1.12 2.54
CA GLU A 143 14.58 -0.04 3.35
C GLU A 143 15.06 -1.38 2.76
N LEU A 144 15.11 -1.46 1.43
CA LEU A 144 15.48 -2.66 0.68
C LEU A 144 16.95 -2.67 0.21
N ARG A 145 17.72 -1.64 0.55
CA ARG A 145 19.12 -1.42 0.09
C ARG A 145 19.27 -1.47 -1.43
N LEU A 146 18.29 -0.94 -2.15
CA LEU A 146 18.31 -0.81 -3.60
C LEU A 146 19.05 0.49 -4.01
N PRO A 147 19.72 0.50 -5.17
CA PRO A 147 20.20 1.74 -5.77
C PRO A 147 19.04 2.70 -6.05
N SER A 148 19.28 4.01 -5.90
CA SER A 148 18.27 5.02 -6.16
C SER A 148 17.70 4.94 -7.59
N GLY A 149 16.37 5.01 -7.70
CA GLY A 149 15.64 4.95 -8.97
C GLY A 149 15.35 3.53 -9.48
N THR A 150 15.82 2.49 -8.78
CA THR A 150 15.56 1.08 -9.14
C THR A 150 14.07 0.76 -9.14
N LEU A 151 13.28 1.38 -8.26
CA LEU A 151 11.84 1.16 -8.20
C LEU A 151 11.07 1.98 -9.21
N ARG A 152 11.68 2.87 -10.01
CA ARG A 152 10.95 3.56 -11.10
C ARG A 152 10.62 2.54 -12.19
N SER A 153 9.38 2.54 -12.67
CA SER A 153 9.05 1.77 -13.88
C SER A 153 9.81 2.39 -15.07
N SER A 154 10.44 1.53 -15.88
CA SER A 154 10.99 1.92 -17.19
C SER A 154 9.89 2.26 -18.18
#